data_AF-A0A0C3D6V9-F1
#
_entry.id   AF-A0A0C3D6V9-F1
#
_cell.length_a   1.000
_cell.length_b   1.000
_cell.length_c   1.000
_cell.angle_alpha   90.00
_cell.angle_beta   90.00
_cell.angle_gamma   90.00
#
_symmetry.space_group_name_H-M   'P 1'
#
loop_
_entity.id
_entity.type
_entity.pdbx_description
1 polymer ?
#
loop_
_entity_poly.entity_id
_entity_poly.type
_entity_poly.pdbx_seq_one_letter_code
_entity_poly.pdbx_strand_id
1 'polypeptide(L)'
;MGRRAKYLTLVEKQSARRAQHKSYIQTPRGREQRSLHNQAAYMKRRTRITSNTLRYGNFPPELITLATLPLPTSYLFHEALSSEDALDESELHHWESGPPFLQPEPADTVQEAQFTTNLTHVFFGQKSRIENQAKASRKCKYTAGDGKEVITGLHTIAAQAFSEWVRVKSCLAECTARRHKEMAKCLLQWYARIVYSYFQEAGMLEKGGNPY
;
A
#
# COMPACT_ATOMS: atom_id res chain seq x y z
N MET A 1 -46.24 22.80 -37.75
CA MET A 1 -46.34 21.57 -36.94
C MET A 1 -45.72 21.81 -35.57
N GLY A 2 -46.53 21.91 -34.50
CA GLY A 2 -46.05 22.25 -33.16
C GLY A 2 -45.48 21.03 -32.41
N ARG A 3 -44.34 21.19 -31.74
CA ARG A 3 -43.75 20.15 -30.86
C ARG A 3 -44.63 19.99 -29.61
N ARG A 4 -45.19 18.80 -29.43
CA ARG A 4 -46.00 18.43 -28.25
C ARG A 4 -45.09 18.16 -27.05
N ALA A 5 -45.48 18.61 -25.86
CA ALA A 5 -44.70 18.38 -24.64
C ALA A 5 -44.64 16.88 -24.30
N LYS A 6 -43.45 16.37 -23.96
CA LYS A 6 -43.20 14.95 -23.68
C LYS A 6 -43.82 14.46 -22.37
N TYR A 7 -44.07 15.37 -21.43
CA TYR A 7 -44.73 15.09 -20.15
C TYR A 7 -45.68 16.27 -19.86
N LEU A 8 -46.91 15.97 -19.47
CA LEU A 8 -47.95 16.98 -19.22
C LEU A 8 -47.97 17.41 -17.75
N THR A 9 -47.45 16.56 -16.85
CA THR A 9 -47.37 16.86 -15.41
C THR A 9 -45.97 16.60 -14.85
N LEU A 10 -45.67 17.25 -13.72
CA LEU A 10 -44.40 17.07 -13.00
C LEU A 10 -44.28 15.65 -12.41
N VAL A 11 -45.40 15.05 -12.03
CA VAL A 11 -45.48 13.67 -11.53
C VAL A 11 -45.10 12.67 -12.63
N GLU A 12 -45.63 12.85 -13.86
CA GLU A 12 -45.25 12.03 -15.02
C GLU A 12 -43.77 12.14 -15.35
N LYS A 13 -43.21 13.35 -15.29
CA LYS A 13 -41.78 13.56 -15.52
C LYS A 13 -40.92 12.83 -14.47
N GLN A 14 -41.33 12.84 -13.21
CA GLN A 14 -40.62 12.15 -12.13
C GLN A 14 -40.76 10.62 -12.22
N SER A 15 -41.95 10.10 -12.52
CA SER A 15 -42.17 8.66 -12.68
C SER A 15 -41.40 8.13 -13.89
N ALA A 16 -41.39 8.85 -15.01
CA ALA A 16 -40.60 8.50 -16.19
C ALA A 16 -39.09 8.50 -15.89
N ARG A 17 -38.59 9.50 -15.15
CA ARG A 17 -37.18 9.53 -14.69
C ARG A 17 -36.84 8.35 -13.80
N ARG A 18 -37.71 7.99 -12.85
CA ARG A 18 -37.51 6.82 -11.97
C ARG A 18 -37.51 5.51 -12.76
N ALA A 19 -38.44 5.36 -13.72
CA ALA A 19 -38.51 4.19 -14.59
C ALA A 19 -37.27 4.08 -15.49
N GLN A 20 -36.83 5.19 -16.11
CA GLN A 20 -35.62 5.24 -16.93
C GLN A 20 -34.35 4.98 -16.11
N HIS A 21 -34.29 5.49 -14.87
CA HIS A 21 -33.19 5.21 -13.97
C HIS A 21 -33.16 3.73 -13.56
N LYS A 22 -34.33 3.14 -13.25
CA LYS A 22 -34.46 1.71 -12.92
C LYS A 22 -34.05 0.82 -14.08
N SER A 23 -34.44 1.17 -15.32
CA SER A 23 -34.01 0.42 -16.51
C SER A 23 -32.52 0.59 -16.78
N TYR A 24 -31.98 1.80 -16.68
CA TYR A 24 -30.54 2.07 -16.84
C TYR A 24 -29.70 1.29 -15.84
N ILE A 25 -30.09 1.29 -14.57
CA ILE A 25 -29.45 0.54 -13.48
C ILE A 25 -29.27 -0.93 -13.87
N GLN A 26 -30.26 -1.56 -14.51
CA GLN A 26 -30.20 -2.98 -14.86
C GLN A 26 -29.32 -3.30 -16.07
N THR A 27 -28.96 -2.31 -16.88
CA THR A 27 -28.04 -2.48 -18.02
C THR A 27 -26.62 -2.85 -17.55
N PRO A 28 -25.80 -3.51 -18.40
CA PRO A 28 -24.40 -3.81 -18.07
C PRO A 28 -23.62 -2.57 -17.63
N ARG A 29 -23.76 -1.47 -18.38
CA ARG A 29 -23.11 -0.17 -18.09
C ARG A 29 -23.57 0.43 -16.75
N GLY A 30 -24.86 0.34 -16.44
CA GLY A 30 -25.41 0.81 -15.16
C GLY A 30 -25.02 -0.07 -13.97
N ARG A 31 -24.72 -1.36 -14.17
CA ARG A 31 -24.15 -2.23 -13.13
C ARG A 31 -22.68 -1.92 -12.87
N GLU A 32 -21.89 -1.77 -13.93
CA GLU A 32 -20.47 -1.42 -13.85
C GLU A 32 -20.26 -0.09 -13.13
N GLN A 33 -21.02 0.96 -13.51
CA GLN A 33 -20.92 2.26 -12.87
C GLN A 33 -21.29 2.23 -11.37
N ARG A 34 -22.24 1.39 -10.98
CA ARG A 34 -22.57 1.15 -9.57
C ARG A 34 -21.48 0.37 -8.85
N SER A 35 -20.86 -0.62 -9.49
CA SER A 35 -19.72 -1.35 -8.96
C SER A 35 -18.56 -0.38 -8.67
N LEU A 36 -18.20 0.46 -9.64
CA LEU A 36 -17.16 1.48 -9.48
C LEU A 36 -17.49 2.48 -8.36
N HIS A 37 -18.74 2.94 -8.27
CA HIS A 37 -19.16 3.86 -7.21
C HIS A 37 -19.12 3.19 -5.82
N ASN A 38 -19.58 1.94 -5.71
CA ASN A 38 -19.52 1.16 -4.49
C ASN A 38 -18.07 0.86 -4.08
N GLN A 39 -17.20 0.55 -5.04
CA GLN A 39 -15.77 0.36 -4.82
C GLN A 39 -15.14 1.65 -4.32
N ALA A 40 -15.41 2.79 -4.95
CA ALA A 40 -14.91 4.09 -4.49
C ALA A 40 -15.42 4.47 -3.10
N ALA A 41 -16.71 4.21 -2.80
CA ALA A 41 -17.29 4.46 -1.48
C ALA A 41 -16.72 3.52 -0.41
N TYR A 42 -16.50 2.25 -0.75
CA TYR A 42 -15.85 1.26 0.10
C TYR A 42 -14.41 1.68 0.41
N MET A 43 -13.64 2.07 -0.62
CA MET A 43 -12.29 2.59 -0.44
C MET A 43 -12.30 3.81 0.47
N LYS A 44 -13.17 4.81 0.25
CA LYS A 44 -13.30 5.98 1.14
C LYS A 44 -13.60 5.64 2.60
N ARG A 45 -14.52 4.70 2.86
CA ARG A 45 -14.80 4.24 4.24
C ARG A 45 -13.59 3.55 4.85
N ARG A 46 -12.92 2.69 4.08
CA ARG A 46 -11.73 1.98 4.51
C ARG A 46 -10.61 2.96 4.87
N THR A 47 -10.33 3.96 4.03
CA THR A 47 -9.32 5.00 4.30
C THR A 47 -9.64 5.77 5.59
N ARG A 48 -10.91 6.12 5.83
CA ARG A 48 -11.32 6.83 7.05
C ARG A 48 -11.16 5.97 8.32
N ILE A 49 -11.51 4.68 8.25
CA ILE A 49 -11.32 3.74 9.38
C ILE A 49 -9.83 3.53 9.64
N THR A 50 -9.03 3.38 8.58
CA THR A 50 -7.57 3.34 8.64
C THR A 50 -7.01 4.57 9.36
N SER A 51 -7.35 5.79 8.93
CA SER A 51 -6.85 7.02 9.58
C SER A 51 -7.23 7.13 11.06
N ASN A 52 -8.42 6.66 11.45
CA ASN A 52 -8.84 6.68 12.86
C ASN A 52 -8.13 5.61 13.70
N THR A 53 -7.93 4.41 13.15
CA THR A 53 -7.24 3.30 13.85
C THR A 53 -5.77 3.65 14.09
N LEU A 54 -5.17 4.28 13.08
CA LEU A 54 -3.79 4.75 13.09
C LEU A 54 -3.57 5.92 14.08
N ARG A 55 -4.53 6.86 14.22
CA ARG A 55 -4.45 7.99 15.16
C ARG A 55 -4.29 7.60 16.64
N TYR A 56 -4.66 6.38 17.02
CA TYR A 56 -4.53 5.89 18.39
C TYR A 56 -3.40 4.87 18.59
N GLY A 57 -2.59 4.60 17.55
CA GLY A 57 -1.52 3.60 17.63
C GLY A 57 -2.02 2.16 17.81
N ASN A 58 -3.31 1.90 17.57
CA ASN A 58 -3.91 0.58 17.74
C ASN A 58 -3.73 -0.25 16.46
N PHE A 59 -2.51 -0.75 16.25
CA PHE A 59 -2.24 -1.61 15.10
C PHE A 59 -2.77 -3.03 15.30
N PRO A 60 -3.15 -3.73 14.22
CA PRO A 60 -3.39 -5.17 14.28
C PRO A 60 -2.16 -5.90 14.85
N PRO A 61 -2.32 -6.88 15.77
CA PRO A 61 -1.19 -7.59 16.37
C PRO A 61 -0.22 -8.18 15.35
N GLU A 62 -0.75 -8.72 14.26
CA GLU A 62 0.04 -9.27 13.15
C GLU A 62 0.94 -8.22 12.47
N LEU A 63 0.48 -6.97 12.36
CA LEU A 63 1.30 -5.88 11.81
C LEU A 63 2.49 -5.63 12.73
N ILE A 64 2.26 -5.57 14.04
CA ILE A 64 3.33 -5.38 15.04
C ILE A 64 4.31 -6.55 14.97
N THR A 65 3.82 -7.79 14.96
CA THR A 65 4.67 -8.99 14.84
C THR A 65 5.56 -8.90 13.61
N LEU A 66 4.98 -8.63 12.42
CA LEU A 66 5.74 -8.50 11.18
C LEU A 66 6.77 -7.36 11.23
N ALA A 67 6.38 -6.20 11.77
CA ALA A 67 7.27 -5.05 11.90
C ALA A 67 8.51 -5.34 12.77
N THR A 68 8.35 -6.19 13.80
CA THR A 68 9.40 -6.54 14.76
C THR A 68 10.26 -7.75 14.39
N LEU A 69 9.92 -8.47 13.31
CA LEU A 69 10.76 -9.55 12.82
C LEU A 69 12.19 -9.03 12.54
N PRO A 70 13.24 -9.84 12.67
CA PRO A 70 14.59 -9.43 12.26
C PRO A 70 14.66 -9.24 10.74
N LEU A 71 15.51 -8.32 10.29
CA LEU A 71 15.91 -8.26 8.87
C LEU A 71 16.98 -9.33 8.61
N PRO A 72 17.16 -9.76 7.36
CA PRO A 72 18.29 -10.60 6.99
C PRO A 72 19.62 -9.92 7.33
N THR A 73 20.63 -10.72 7.64
CA THR A 73 22.01 -10.27 7.93
C THR A 73 23.02 -10.95 6.99
N SER A 74 22.55 -11.38 5.82
CA SER A 74 23.40 -12.04 4.83
C SER A 74 24.31 -11.05 4.10
N TYR A 75 25.37 -11.56 3.47
CA TYR A 75 26.24 -10.78 2.60
C TYR A 75 25.47 -9.95 1.55
N LEU A 76 24.54 -10.57 0.81
CA LEU A 76 23.74 -9.88 -0.22
C LEU A 76 22.88 -8.73 0.33
N PHE A 77 22.36 -8.89 1.56
CA PHE A 77 21.63 -7.82 2.23
C PHE A 77 22.55 -6.63 2.51
N HIS A 78 23.77 -6.88 3.00
CA HIS A 78 24.73 -5.82 3.31
C HIS A 78 25.26 -5.12 2.06
N GLU A 79 25.51 -5.85 0.97
CA GLU A 79 25.89 -5.26 -0.32
C GLU A 79 24.79 -4.32 -0.84
N ALA A 80 23.54 -4.80 -0.93
CA ALA A 80 22.39 -3.99 -1.32
C ALA A 80 22.14 -2.82 -0.35
N LEU A 81 22.40 -2.97 0.95
CA LEU A 81 22.27 -1.88 1.91
C LEU A 81 23.32 -0.77 1.67
N SER A 82 24.52 -1.14 1.23
CA SER A 82 25.67 -0.25 1.19
C SER A 82 25.69 0.66 -0.04
N SER A 83 25.39 0.11 -1.22
CA SER A 83 25.44 0.86 -2.48
C SER A 83 24.42 0.34 -3.50
N GLU A 84 23.93 1.23 -4.35
CA GLU A 84 23.10 0.89 -5.51
C GLU A 84 23.91 0.20 -6.60
N ASP A 85 25.21 0.51 -6.70
CA ASP A 85 26.11 -0.06 -7.72
C ASP A 85 26.71 -1.41 -7.32
N ALA A 86 26.44 -1.90 -6.10
CA ALA A 86 27.03 -3.14 -5.58
C ALA A 86 26.41 -4.40 -6.21
N LEU A 87 25.12 -4.34 -6.54
CA LEU A 87 24.34 -5.45 -7.09
C LEU A 87 23.44 -4.93 -8.21
N ASP A 88 23.13 -5.80 -9.17
CA ASP A 88 22.09 -5.50 -10.16
C ASP A 88 20.70 -5.60 -9.51
N GLU A 89 20.10 -4.43 -9.27
CA GLU A 89 18.78 -4.27 -8.68
C GLU A 89 17.70 -3.95 -9.72
N SER A 90 18.04 -4.00 -11.01
CA SER A 90 17.16 -3.55 -12.10
C SER A 90 15.83 -4.29 -12.13
N GLU A 91 15.77 -5.55 -11.70
CA GLU A 91 14.54 -6.35 -11.69
C GLU A 91 13.68 -6.14 -10.43
N LEU A 92 14.16 -5.43 -9.40
CA LEU A 92 13.44 -5.30 -8.13
C LEU A 92 12.12 -4.53 -8.25
N HIS A 93 12.06 -3.55 -9.16
CA HIS A 93 10.88 -2.71 -9.38
C HIS A 93 9.61 -3.52 -9.69
N HIS A 94 9.76 -4.67 -10.34
CA HIS A 94 8.67 -5.58 -10.63
C HIS A 94 7.93 -6.05 -9.37
N TRP A 95 8.68 -6.27 -8.30
CA TRP A 95 8.16 -6.78 -7.04
C TRP A 95 7.55 -5.67 -6.18
N GLU A 96 7.90 -4.40 -6.40
CA GLU A 96 7.37 -3.29 -5.60
C GLU A 96 5.88 -3.03 -5.82
N SER A 97 5.35 -3.40 -6.99
CA SER A 97 3.94 -3.26 -7.34
C SER A 97 3.01 -4.14 -6.49
N GLY A 98 3.56 -5.17 -5.84
CA GLY A 98 2.81 -6.16 -5.07
C GLY A 98 1.95 -7.09 -5.93
N PRO A 99 1.35 -8.12 -5.31
CA PRO A 99 0.55 -9.10 -6.05
C PRO A 99 -0.71 -8.47 -6.68
N PRO A 100 -1.19 -9.01 -7.82
CA PRO A 100 -0.60 -10.12 -8.57
C PRO A 100 0.66 -9.69 -9.35
N PHE A 101 1.71 -10.49 -9.24
CA PHE A 101 2.97 -10.25 -9.94
C PHE A 101 2.85 -10.66 -11.41
N LEU A 102 3.50 -9.90 -12.30
CA LEU A 102 3.51 -10.16 -13.74
C LEU A 102 4.55 -11.23 -14.15
N GLN A 103 5.44 -11.58 -13.23
CA GLN A 103 6.51 -12.55 -13.46
C GLN A 103 5.90 -13.94 -13.70
N PRO A 104 6.45 -14.72 -14.63
CA PRO A 104 6.00 -16.09 -14.82
C PRO A 104 6.25 -16.90 -13.55
N GLU A 105 5.39 -17.88 -13.29
CA GLU A 105 5.57 -18.81 -12.18
C GLU A 105 6.78 -19.71 -12.49
N PRO A 106 7.84 -19.67 -11.67
CA PRO A 106 9.00 -20.52 -11.87
C PRO A 106 8.70 -21.94 -11.40
N ALA A 107 9.46 -22.93 -11.90
CA ALA A 107 9.39 -24.29 -11.38
C ALA A 107 9.88 -24.34 -9.92
N ASP A 108 9.19 -25.09 -9.05
CA ASP A 108 9.55 -25.24 -7.64
C ASP A 108 10.76 -26.18 -7.49
N THR A 109 11.94 -25.62 -7.69
CA THR A 109 13.23 -26.30 -7.57
C THR A 109 14.02 -25.77 -6.37
N VAL A 110 14.99 -26.55 -5.90
CA VAL A 110 15.90 -26.11 -4.82
C VAL A 110 16.70 -24.86 -5.23
N GLN A 111 17.08 -24.77 -6.50
CA GLN A 111 17.80 -23.61 -7.04
C GLN A 111 16.91 -22.36 -7.02
N GLU A 112 15.65 -22.48 -7.44
CA GLU A 112 14.69 -21.38 -7.40
C GLU A 112 14.39 -20.93 -5.96
N ALA A 113 14.35 -21.88 -5.02
CA ALA A 113 14.19 -21.57 -3.61
C ALA A 113 15.34 -20.71 -3.08
N GLN A 114 16.59 -21.10 -3.38
CA GLN A 114 17.77 -20.33 -3.00
C GLN A 114 17.80 -18.96 -3.68
N PHE A 115 17.46 -18.90 -4.97
CA PHE A 115 17.34 -17.65 -5.70
C PHE A 115 16.30 -16.72 -5.05
N THR A 116 15.13 -17.25 -4.71
CA THR A 116 14.08 -16.50 -4.01
C THR A 116 14.58 -15.97 -2.66
N THR A 117 15.27 -16.80 -1.86
CA THR A 117 15.86 -16.34 -0.60
C THR A 117 16.85 -15.18 -0.83
N ASN A 118 17.76 -15.33 -1.78
CA ASN A 118 18.71 -14.28 -2.14
C ASN A 118 17.99 -12.99 -2.57
N LEU A 119 16.96 -13.12 -3.42
CA LEU A 119 16.13 -12.00 -3.87
C LEU A 119 15.49 -11.25 -2.70
N THR A 120 14.94 -11.96 -1.71
CA THR A 120 14.36 -11.31 -0.51
C THR A 120 15.40 -10.54 0.29
N HIS A 121 16.65 -11.03 0.35
CA HIS A 121 17.73 -10.36 1.07
C HIS A 121 18.16 -9.06 0.36
N VAL A 122 18.33 -9.11 -0.97
CA VAL A 122 18.64 -7.92 -1.78
C VAL A 122 17.50 -6.90 -1.66
N PHE A 123 16.24 -7.36 -1.77
CA PHE A 123 15.06 -6.51 -1.62
C PHE A 123 15.07 -5.75 -0.28
N PHE A 124 15.30 -6.44 0.84
CA PHE A 124 15.36 -5.77 2.14
C PHE A 124 16.56 -4.82 2.28
N GLY A 125 17.70 -5.15 1.68
CA GLY A 125 18.89 -4.30 1.67
C GLY A 125 18.62 -2.98 0.95
N GLN A 126 18.12 -3.06 -0.30
CA GLN A 126 17.72 -1.88 -1.09
C GLN A 126 16.69 -1.03 -0.35
N LYS A 127 15.63 -1.65 0.18
CA LYS A 127 14.58 -0.95 0.91
C LYS A 127 15.12 -0.22 2.15
N SER A 128 16.03 -0.86 2.87
CA SER A 128 16.70 -0.25 4.02
C SER A 128 17.63 0.90 3.62
N ARG A 129 18.34 0.79 2.49
CA ARG A 129 19.16 1.87 1.93
C ARG A 129 18.32 3.10 1.62
N ILE A 130 17.21 2.93 0.89
CA ILE A 130 16.28 4.00 0.54
C ILE A 130 15.69 4.64 1.80
N GLU A 131 15.29 3.83 2.78
CA GLU A 131 14.74 4.35 4.04
C GLU A 131 15.77 5.14 4.85
N ASN A 132 17.03 4.69 4.90
CA ASN A 132 18.11 5.42 5.56
C ASN A 132 18.35 6.79 4.92
N GLN A 133 18.31 6.87 3.59
CA GLN A 133 18.41 8.14 2.86
C GLN A 133 17.20 9.04 3.15
N ALA A 134 15.98 8.48 3.14
CA ALA A 134 14.78 9.21 3.49
C ALA A 134 14.84 9.75 4.93
N LYS A 135 15.30 8.93 5.89
CA LYS A 135 15.47 9.32 7.29
C LYS A 135 16.51 10.44 7.45
N ALA A 136 17.63 10.37 6.74
CA ALA A 136 18.64 11.43 6.72
C ALA A 136 18.05 12.75 6.18
N SER A 137 17.27 12.69 5.09
CA SER A 137 16.57 13.85 4.54
C SER A 137 15.57 14.46 5.54
N ARG A 138 14.76 13.61 6.21
CA ARG A 138 13.82 14.07 7.24
C ARG A 138 14.54 14.70 8.43
N LYS A 139 15.67 14.15 8.87
CA LYS A 139 16.53 14.74 9.92
C LYS A 139 16.96 16.15 9.54
N CYS A 140 17.45 16.36 8.31
CA CYS A 140 17.85 17.68 7.82
C CYS A 140 16.70 18.69 7.84
N LYS A 141 15.52 18.29 7.35
CA LYS A 141 14.31 19.13 7.39
C LYS A 141 13.89 19.47 8.82
N TYR A 142 13.92 18.49 9.72
CA TYR A 142 13.60 18.70 11.13
C TYR A 142 14.53 19.73 11.78
N THR A 143 15.85 19.61 11.55
CA THR A 143 16.84 20.57 12.07
C THR A 143 16.71 21.97 11.48
N ALA A 144 16.15 22.09 10.28
CA ALA A 144 15.87 23.38 9.63
C ALA A 144 14.61 24.09 10.17
N GLY A 145 13.85 23.44 11.06
CA GLY A 145 12.63 23.98 11.66
C GLY A 145 11.32 23.46 11.04
N ASP A 146 11.39 22.57 10.04
CA ASP A 146 10.23 22.06 9.30
C ASP A 146 9.52 20.89 10.01
N GLY A 147 9.59 20.81 11.34
CA GLY A 147 9.11 19.65 12.10
C GLY A 147 7.64 19.30 11.87
N LYS A 148 6.79 20.31 11.64
CA LYS A 148 5.36 20.08 11.34
C LYS A 148 5.14 19.44 9.97
N GLU A 149 5.95 19.81 8.97
CA GLU A 149 5.92 19.18 7.64
C GLU A 149 6.40 17.73 7.74
N VAL A 150 7.48 17.48 8.49
CA VAL A 150 8.01 16.13 8.72
C VAL A 150 6.95 15.23 9.36
N ILE A 151 6.29 15.67 10.43
CA ILE A 151 5.22 14.90 11.10
C ILE A 151 4.07 14.60 10.13
N THR A 152 3.63 15.60 9.36
CA THR A 152 2.53 15.43 8.39
C THR A 152 2.91 14.44 7.29
N GLY A 153 4.16 14.52 6.80
CA GLY A 153 4.71 13.59 5.82
C GLY A 153 4.78 12.16 6.35
N LEU A 154 5.27 11.96 7.59
CA LEU A 154 5.32 10.65 8.25
C LEU A 154 3.94 10.00 8.34
N HIS A 155 2.93 10.73 8.81
CA HIS A 155 1.54 10.23 8.88
C HIS A 155 0.98 9.88 7.50
N THR A 156 1.27 10.70 6.49
CA THR A 156 0.81 10.47 5.12
C THR A 156 1.39 9.19 4.55
N ILE A 157 2.72 9.01 4.68
CA ILE A 157 3.42 7.82 4.19
C ILE A 157 2.96 6.58 4.96
N ALA A 158 2.81 6.67 6.28
CA ALA A 158 2.34 5.55 7.09
C ALA A 158 0.91 5.13 6.74
N ALA A 159 0.01 6.09 6.47
CA ALA A 159 -1.35 5.80 6.02
C ALA A 159 -1.38 5.13 4.63
N GLN A 160 -0.51 5.55 3.71
CA GLN A 160 -0.35 4.91 2.41
C GLN A 160 0.22 3.50 2.55
N ALA A 161 1.30 3.32 3.32
CA ALA A 161 1.92 2.02 3.58
C ALA A 161 0.94 1.05 4.25
N PHE A 162 0.08 1.52 5.17
CA PHE A 162 -0.95 0.67 5.75
C PHE A 162 -2.00 0.24 4.72
N SER A 163 -2.39 1.14 3.81
CA SER A 163 -3.33 0.80 2.73
C SER A 163 -2.75 -0.27 1.80
N GLU A 164 -1.46 -0.17 1.47
CA GLU A 164 -0.74 -1.19 0.71
C GLU A 164 -0.59 -2.49 1.49
N TRP A 165 -0.22 -2.45 2.78
CA TRP A 165 -0.16 -3.63 3.65
C TRP A 165 -1.48 -4.41 3.62
N VAL A 166 -2.60 -3.70 3.80
CA VAL A 166 -3.93 -4.28 3.75
C VAL A 166 -4.25 -4.88 2.36
N ARG A 167 -3.84 -4.21 1.27
CA ARG A 167 -4.01 -4.71 -0.10
C ARG A 167 -3.22 -6.01 -0.32
N VAL A 168 -1.92 -5.99 -0.08
CA VAL A 168 -1.03 -7.17 -0.23
C VAL A 168 -1.55 -8.35 0.59
N LYS A 169 -1.97 -8.10 1.84
CA LYS A 169 -2.54 -9.13 2.71
C LYS A 169 -3.78 -9.79 2.09
N SER A 170 -4.66 -9.00 1.47
CA SER A 170 -5.90 -9.50 0.86
C SER A 170 -5.61 -10.40 -0.35
N CYS A 171 -4.52 -10.13 -1.09
CA CYS A 171 -4.12 -10.88 -2.28
C CYS A 171 -3.20 -12.08 -1.97
N LEU A 172 -2.70 -12.21 -0.73
CA LEU A 172 -1.72 -13.26 -0.40
C LEU A 172 -2.25 -14.68 -0.63
N ALA A 173 -3.56 -14.89 -0.45
CA ALA A 173 -4.22 -16.17 -0.69
C ALA A 173 -4.29 -16.55 -2.18
N GLU A 174 -4.19 -15.56 -3.09
CA GLU A 174 -4.24 -15.76 -4.54
C GLU A 174 -2.87 -16.11 -5.12
N CYS A 175 -1.79 -15.89 -4.38
CA CYS A 175 -0.45 -16.32 -4.78
C CYS A 175 -0.38 -17.85 -4.69
N THR A 176 -0.14 -18.51 -5.82
CA THR A 176 0.03 -19.96 -5.95
C THR A 176 1.51 -20.35 -5.87
N ALA A 177 2.34 -19.70 -6.68
CA ALA A 177 3.78 -19.94 -6.77
C ALA A 177 4.53 -19.54 -5.49
N ARG A 178 5.53 -20.37 -5.12
CA ARG A 178 6.37 -20.16 -3.93
C ARG A 178 7.06 -18.80 -3.93
N ARG A 179 7.73 -18.43 -5.02
CA ARG A 179 8.42 -17.13 -5.16
C ARG A 179 7.46 -15.97 -4.93
N HIS A 180 6.27 -16.01 -5.53
CA HIS A 180 5.26 -14.96 -5.38
C HIS A 180 4.79 -14.84 -3.92
N LYS A 181 4.55 -15.97 -3.25
CA LYS A 181 4.21 -15.96 -1.82
C LYS A 181 5.30 -15.34 -0.98
N GLU A 182 6.56 -15.71 -1.19
CA GLU A 182 7.69 -15.18 -0.41
C GLU A 182 7.88 -13.67 -0.66
N MET A 183 7.84 -13.22 -1.91
CA MET A 183 7.93 -11.79 -2.23
C MET A 183 6.76 -10.99 -1.67
N ALA A 184 5.53 -11.53 -1.71
CA ALA A 184 4.37 -10.90 -1.09
C ALA A 184 4.50 -10.80 0.45
N LYS A 185 5.03 -11.84 1.11
CA LYS A 185 5.34 -11.80 2.56
C LYS A 185 6.41 -10.75 2.88
N CYS A 186 7.46 -10.64 2.06
CA CYS A 186 8.51 -9.64 2.26
C CYS A 186 7.97 -8.21 2.13
N LEU A 187 7.12 -7.94 1.13
CA LEU A 187 6.41 -6.66 1.02
C LEU A 187 5.53 -6.39 2.23
N LEU A 188 4.77 -7.39 2.67
CA LEU A 188 3.89 -7.28 3.82
C LEU A 188 4.71 -6.93 5.09
N GLN A 189 5.84 -7.59 5.29
CA GLN A 189 6.76 -7.27 6.37
C GLN A 189 7.32 -5.85 6.25
N TRP A 190 7.74 -5.45 5.04
CA TRP A 190 8.27 -4.11 4.80
C TRP A 190 7.26 -3.00 5.08
N TYR A 191 6.03 -3.11 4.56
CA TYR A 191 4.99 -2.12 4.85
C TYR A 191 4.65 -2.07 6.33
N ALA A 192 4.61 -3.22 7.02
CA ALA A 192 4.39 -3.26 8.46
C ALA A 192 5.48 -2.47 9.21
N ARG A 193 6.75 -2.63 8.82
CA ARG A 193 7.87 -1.86 9.39
C ARG A 193 7.70 -0.37 9.18
N ILE A 194 7.41 0.07 7.95
CA ILE A 194 7.24 1.50 7.63
C ILE A 194 6.10 2.10 8.46
N VAL A 195 4.95 1.43 8.51
CA VAL A 195 3.82 1.89 9.33
C VAL A 195 4.26 2.04 10.78
N TYR A 196 4.85 0.98 11.36
CA TYR A 196 5.21 0.96 12.77
C TYR A 196 6.28 2.01 13.12
N SER A 197 7.36 2.08 12.35
CA SER A 197 8.47 3.00 12.62
C SER A 197 8.06 4.46 12.44
N TYR A 198 7.26 4.78 11.41
CA TYR A 198 6.86 6.16 11.14
C TYR A 198 5.86 6.67 12.16
N PHE A 199 4.97 5.81 12.67
CA PHE A 199 4.08 6.17 13.77
C PHE A 199 4.84 6.42 15.07
N GLN A 200 5.86 5.60 15.36
CA GLN A 200 6.73 5.85 16.51
C GLN A 200 7.52 7.15 16.35
N GLU A 201 8.10 7.40 15.18
CA GLU A 201 8.85 8.61 14.85
C GLU A 201 7.96 9.86 15.00
N ALA A 202 6.78 9.86 14.38
CA ALA A 202 5.82 10.96 14.48
C ALA A 202 5.35 11.18 15.93
N GLY A 203 5.01 10.11 16.65
CA GLY A 203 4.58 10.20 18.04
C GLY A 203 5.66 10.70 19.00
N MET A 204 6.94 10.45 18.72
CA MET A 204 8.06 11.05 19.46
C MET A 204 8.17 12.55 19.18
N LEU A 205 8.10 12.95 17.91
CA LEU A 205 8.17 14.36 17.49
C LEU A 205 7.00 15.19 18.05
N GLU A 206 5.78 14.65 18.04
CA GLU A 206 4.58 15.31 18.59
C GLU A 206 4.69 15.58 20.09
N LYS A 207 5.46 14.76 20.82
CA LYS A 207 5.75 14.92 22.25
C LYS A 207 6.94 15.85 22.52
N GLY A 208 7.54 16.43 21.48
CA GLY A 208 8.75 17.25 21.59
C GLY A 208 10.05 16.45 21.76
N GLY A 209 10.01 15.13 21.58
CA GLY A 209 11.20 14.28 21.56
C GLY A 209 11.95 14.35 20.23
N ASN A 210 13.19 13.88 20.20
CA ASN A 210 13.99 13.77 18.99
C ASN A 210 14.26 12.30 18.62
N PRO A 211 13.72 11.78 17.49
CA PRO A 211 13.96 10.42 17.02
C PRO A 211 15.23 10.25 16.17
N TYR A 212 16.04 11.32 16.01
CA TYR A 212 17.22 11.39 15.14
C TYR A 212 18.54 11.61 15.85
#